data_AF-K7STL2-F1
#
_entry.id   AF-K7STL2-F1
#
_cell.length_a   1.000
_cell.length_b   1.000
_cell.length_c   1.000
_cell.angle_alpha   90.00
_cell.angle_beta   90.00
_cell.angle_gamma   90.00
#
_symmetry.space_group_name_H-M   'P 1'
#
loop_
_entity.id
_entity.type
_entity.pdbx_description
1 polymer ?
#
loop_
_entity_poly.entity_id
_entity_poly.type
_entity_poly.pdbx_seq_one_letter_code
_entity_poly.pdbx_strand_id
1 'polypeptide(L)'
;MVTSTEDVKKMSNQKKLLPWYLTDLYRYLSAFVILTIIYMGFRVYQGAYGISTGLDATEPEFEIYWMRLFYFNVTFVSLFAIASWGYLWLTRDKNVFNIETREEIRRYFTLTMWISIYTFR
;
A
#
# COMPACT_ATOMS: atom_id res chain seq x y z
N MET A 1 24.49 37.56 -20.87
CA MET A 1 23.75 37.42 -19.59
C MET A 1 24.42 36.27 -18.85
N VAL A 2 25.32 36.56 -17.91
CA VAL A 2 26.10 35.52 -17.21
C VAL A 2 25.26 35.05 -16.03
N THR A 3 24.81 33.80 -16.08
CA THR A 3 24.08 33.14 -15.00
C THR A 3 25.01 33.05 -13.79
N SER A 4 24.65 33.66 -12.66
CA SER A 4 25.53 33.67 -11.48
C SER A 4 25.61 32.28 -10.87
N THR A 5 26.69 32.01 -10.12
CA THR A 5 26.83 30.76 -9.35
C THR A 5 25.70 30.58 -8.32
N GLU A 6 25.05 31.67 -7.89
CA GLU A 6 23.85 31.62 -7.06
C GLU A 6 22.61 31.14 -7.82
N ASP A 7 22.48 31.53 -9.09
CA ASP A 7 21.39 31.08 -9.96
C ASP A 7 21.53 29.58 -10.27
N VAL A 8 22.76 29.11 -10.49
CA VAL A 8 23.07 27.68 -10.65
C VAL A 8 22.75 26.89 -9.37
N LYS A 9 23.03 27.45 -8.19
CA LYS A 9 22.71 26.81 -6.89
C LYS A 9 21.20 26.80 -6.61
N LYS A 10 20.47 27.85 -6.99
CA LYS A 10 18.99 27.90 -6.93
C LYS A 10 18.34 26.91 -7.91
N MET A 11 18.89 26.77 -9.11
CA MET A 11 18.47 25.76 -10.10
C MET A 11 18.80 24.33 -9.66
N SER A 12 19.96 24.10 -9.03
CA SER A 12 20.36 22.81 -8.46
C SER A 12 19.48 22.39 -7.28
N ASN A 13 18.94 23.35 -6.52
CA ASN A 13 18.08 23.09 -5.36
C ASN A 13 16.58 22.98 -5.74
N GLN A 14 16.22 23.28 -6.99
CA GLN A 14 14.87 23.19 -7.52
C GLN A 14 14.72 22.04 -8.51
N LYS A 15 14.45 20.84 -7.98
CA LYS A 15 13.49 19.91 -8.59
C LYS A 15 13.19 18.79 -7.59
N LYS A 16 12.45 19.12 -6.53
CA LYS A 16 11.51 18.12 -6.03
C LYS A 16 10.55 17.87 -7.19
N LEU A 17 10.65 16.70 -7.82
CA LEU A 17 9.83 16.28 -8.96
C LEU A 17 8.33 16.39 -8.66
N LEU A 18 7.96 16.30 -7.39
CA LEU A 18 6.59 16.39 -6.90
C LEU A 18 6.41 17.57 -5.94
N PRO A 19 5.22 18.21 -5.93
CA PRO A 19 4.82 19.16 -4.90
C PRO A 19 4.95 18.60 -3.48
N TRP A 20 5.08 19.48 -2.49
CA TRP A 20 5.30 19.10 -1.09
C TRP A 20 4.17 18.24 -0.48
N TYR A 21 2.95 18.35 -1.00
CA TYR A 21 1.79 17.57 -0.55
C TYR A 21 1.66 16.21 -1.28
N LEU A 22 2.42 15.98 -2.36
CA LEU A 22 2.43 14.72 -3.12
C LEU A 22 3.69 13.89 -2.86
N THR A 23 4.41 14.16 -1.79
CA THR A 23 5.64 13.41 -1.44
C THR A 23 5.37 11.93 -1.20
N ASP A 24 4.18 11.57 -0.73
CA ASP A 24 3.76 10.18 -0.46
C ASP A 24 3.14 9.47 -1.70
N LEU A 25 3.06 10.15 -2.86
CA LEU A 25 2.40 9.62 -4.06
C LEU A 25 3.02 8.30 -4.56
N TYR A 26 4.35 8.16 -4.48
CA TYR A 26 4.99 6.92 -4.94
C TYR A 26 4.61 5.72 -4.05
N ARG A 27 4.44 5.93 -2.73
CA ARG A 27 4.00 4.88 -1.79
C ARG A 27 2.57 4.47 -2.11
N TYR A 28 1.71 5.47 -2.35
CA TYR A 28 0.35 5.26 -2.79
C TYR A 28 0.27 4.43 -4.07
N LEU A 29 0.97 4.83 -5.14
CA LEU A 29 0.99 4.09 -6.40
C LEU A 29 1.56 2.68 -6.25
N SER A 30 2.60 2.51 -5.42
CA SER A 30 3.16 1.18 -5.15
C SER A 30 2.13 0.26 -4.49
N ALA A 31 1.29 0.76 -3.59
CA ALA A 31 0.24 -0.03 -2.95
C ALA A 31 -0.80 -0.53 -3.97
N PHE A 32 -1.22 0.32 -4.92
CA PHE A 32 -2.11 -0.10 -6.01
C PHE A 32 -1.51 -1.18 -6.88
N VAL A 33 -0.24 -1.04 -7.24
CA VAL A 33 0.47 -2.04 -8.06
C VAL A 33 0.56 -3.37 -7.32
N ILE A 34 0.93 -3.34 -6.03
CA ILE A 34 1.03 -4.55 -5.20
C ILE A 34 -0.33 -5.24 -5.10
N LEU A 35 -1.40 -4.50 -4.79
CA LEU A 35 -2.76 -5.08 -4.70
C LEU A 35 -3.22 -5.65 -6.04
N THR A 36 -2.94 -4.97 -7.15
CA THR A 36 -3.26 -5.46 -8.50
C THR A 36 -2.56 -6.78 -8.79
N ILE A 37 -1.27 -6.89 -8.47
CA ILE A 37 -0.50 -8.13 -8.66
C ILE A 37 -1.09 -9.26 -7.81
N ILE A 38 -1.45 -8.99 -6.56
CA ILE A 38 -2.05 -9.97 -5.65
C ILE A 38 -3.39 -10.46 -6.20
N TYR A 39 -4.30 -9.55 -6.57
CA TYR A 39 -5.61 -9.91 -7.12
C TYR A 39 -5.52 -10.66 -8.44
N MET A 40 -4.62 -10.24 -9.34
CA MET A 40 -4.36 -10.97 -10.58
C MET A 40 -3.80 -12.37 -10.30
N GLY A 41 -2.90 -12.50 -9.33
CA GLY A 41 -2.37 -13.80 -8.89
C GLY A 41 -3.47 -14.74 -8.41
N PHE A 42 -4.36 -14.25 -7.53
CA PHE A 42 -5.53 -15.03 -7.10
C PHE A 42 -6.47 -15.37 -8.26
N ARG A 43 -6.71 -14.43 -9.17
CA ARG A 43 -7.58 -14.65 -10.32
C ARG A 43 -7.06 -15.75 -11.26
N VAL A 44 -5.75 -15.77 -11.49
CA VAL A 44 -5.07 -16.81 -12.28
C VAL A 44 -5.12 -18.16 -11.54
N TYR A 45 -4.85 -18.17 -10.23
CA TYR A 45 -4.93 -19.37 -9.39
C TYR A 45 -6.32 -20.00 -9.44
N GLN A 46 -7.36 -19.21 -9.22
CA GLN A 46 -8.75 -19.65 -9.30
C GLN A 46 -9.12 -20.12 -10.71
N GLY A 47 -8.58 -19.49 -11.76
CA GLY A 47 -8.77 -19.93 -13.14
C GLY A 47 -8.16 -21.31 -13.43
N ALA A 48 -7.01 -21.63 -12.83
CA ALA A 48 -6.31 -22.89 -13.02
C ALA A 48 -6.89 -24.04 -12.18
N TYR A 49 -7.27 -23.78 -10.93
CA TYR A 49 -7.64 -24.80 -9.95
C TYR A 49 -9.13 -24.80 -9.58
N GLY A 50 -9.90 -23.79 -10.00
CA GLY A 50 -11.30 -23.62 -9.60
C GLY A 50 -12.21 -24.76 -10.06
N ILE A 51 -12.04 -25.20 -11.31
CA ILE A 51 -12.86 -26.28 -11.88
C ILE A 51 -12.26 -27.65 -11.58
N SER A 52 -10.93 -27.78 -11.59
CA SER A 52 -10.26 -29.07 -11.46
C SER A 52 -10.24 -29.59 -10.03
N THR A 53 -9.94 -28.74 -9.04
CA THR A 53 -9.71 -29.18 -7.65
C THR A 53 -10.55 -28.41 -6.63
N GLY A 54 -11.40 -27.49 -7.09
CA GLY A 54 -12.21 -26.60 -6.24
C GLY A 54 -13.69 -26.95 -6.13
N LEU A 55 -14.18 -27.94 -6.91
CA LEU A 55 -15.61 -28.25 -6.98
C LEU A 55 -16.12 -29.11 -5.82
N ASP A 56 -15.32 -30.09 -5.37
CA ASP A 56 -15.68 -31.00 -4.27
C ASP A 56 -14.71 -30.81 -3.10
N ALA A 57 -15.23 -30.35 -1.97
CA ALA A 57 -14.43 -30.09 -0.76
C ALA A 57 -14.07 -31.36 0.03
N THR A 58 -14.63 -32.51 -0.33
CA THR A 58 -14.35 -33.80 0.33
C THR A 58 -13.15 -34.53 -0.28
N GLU A 59 -12.71 -34.11 -1.47
CA GLU A 59 -11.55 -34.69 -2.12
C GLU A 59 -10.25 -34.26 -1.44
N PRO A 60 -9.23 -35.16 -1.40
CA PRO A 60 -7.93 -34.84 -0.83
C PRO A 60 -7.19 -33.74 -1.60
N GLU A 61 -7.49 -33.54 -2.88
CA GLU A 61 -6.87 -32.46 -3.67
C GLU A 61 -7.32 -31.07 -3.21
N PHE A 62 -8.58 -30.95 -2.76
CA PHE A 62 -9.09 -29.70 -2.22
C PHE A 62 -8.30 -29.24 -1.00
N GLU A 63 -7.91 -30.17 -0.13
CA GLU A 63 -7.08 -29.88 1.04
C GLU A 63 -5.73 -29.26 0.63
N ILE A 64 -5.11 -29.80 -0.42
CA ILE A 64 -3.79 -29.38 -0.89
C ILE A 64 -3.83 -27.99 -1.54
N TYR A 65 -4.83 -27.70 -2.38
CA TYR A 65 -4.87 -26.46 -3.17
C TYR A 65 -5.67 -25.35 -2.48
N TRP A 66 -6.77 -25.67 -1.81
CA TRP A 66 -7.67 -24.65 -1.26
C TRP A 66 -7.48 -24.46 0.23
N MET A 67 -7.42 -25.53 1.01
CA MET A 67 -7.29 -25.41 2.47
C MET A 67 -5.92 -24.90 2.88
N ARG A 68 -4.83 -25.37 2.27
CA ARG A 68 -3.48 -24.80 2.52
C ARG A 68 -3.42 -23.31 2.18
N LEU A 69 -4.03 -22.90 1.06
CA LEU A 69 -4.10 -21.49 0.68
C LEU A 69 -4.90 -20.67 1.70
N PHE A 70 -6.02 -21.22 2.20
CA PHE A 70 -6.82 -20.60 3.24
C PHE A 70 -6.02 -20.41 4.54
N TYR A 71 -5.39 -21.46 5.06
CA TYR A 71 -4.60 -21.39 6.28
C TYR A 71 -3.46 -20.40 6.15
N PHE A 72 -2.74 -20.43 5.02
CA PHE A 72 -1.70 -19.45 4.73
C PHE A 72 -2.25 -18.02 4.75
N ASN A 73 -3.37 -17.76 4.07
CA ASN A 73 -3.96 -16.43 4.00
C ASN A 73 -4.42 -15.92 5.37
N VAL A 74 -5.14 -16.74 6.14
CA VAL A 74 -5.63 -16.35 7.46
C VAL A 74 -4.47 -16.01 8.38
N THR A 75 -3.43 -16.85 8.42
CA THR A 75 -2.22 -16.57 9.21
C THR A 75 -1.52 -15.30 8.73
N PHE A 76 -1.27 -15.18 7.42
CA PHE A 76 -0.58 -14.03 6.85
C PHE A 76 -1.30 -12.71 7.11
N VAL A 77 -2.61 -12.65 6.82
CA VAL A 77 -3.42 -11.43 7.00
C VAL A 77 -3.52 -11.06 8.48
N SER A 78 -3.66 -12.04 9.37
CA SER A 78 -3.72 -11.78 10.82
C SER A 78 -2.41 -11.17 11.33
N LEU A 79 -1.27 -11.75 10.94
CA LEU A 79 0.05 -11.21 11.30
C LEU A 79 0.28 -9.83 10.70
N PHE A 80 -0.09 -9.64 9.42
CA PHE A 80 0.05 -8.36 8.74
C PHE A 80 -0.80 -7.26 9.39
N ALA A 81 -2.03 -7.59 9.81
CA ALA A 81 -2.91 -6.65 10.51
C ALA A 81 -2.31 -6.23 11.86
N ILE A 82 -1.87 -7.20 12.67
CA ILE A 82 -1.24 -6.91 13.98
C ILE A 82 0.01 -6.06 13.79
N ALA A 83 0.87 -6.40 12.83
CA ALA A 83 2.09 -5.65 12.55
C ALA A 83 1.79 -4.22 12.07
N SER A 84 0.83 -4.06 11.16
CA SER A 84 0.46 -2.75 10.59
C SER A 84 -0.19 -1.85 11.63
N TRP A 85 -1.16 -2.36 12.39
CA TRP A 85 -1.81 -1.60 13.45
C TRP A 85 -0.86 -1.28 14.60
N GLY A 86 -0.05 -2.25 15.00
CA GLY A 86 1.00 -2.07 15.99
C GLY A 86 1.99 -0.98 15.57
N TYR A 87 2.47 -1.02 14.32
CA TYR A 87 3.34 0.00 13.76
C TYR A 87 2.69 1.39 13.82
N LEU A 88 1.47 1.55 13.29
CA LEU A 88 0.77 2.84 13.27
C LEU A 88 0.55 3.41 14.68
N TRP A 89 0.21 2.55 15.64
CA TRP A 89 0.02 2.96 17.03
C TRP A 89 1.33 3.40 17.69
N LEU A 90 2.40 2.64 17.49
CA LEU A 90 3.72 2.93 18.06
C LEU A 90 4.35 4.19 17.43
N THR A 91 4.13 4.43 16.14
CA THR A 91 4.62 5.62 15.42
C THR A 91 3.65 6.79 15.46
N ARG A 92 2.58 6.73 16.27
CA ARG A 92 1.61 7.83 16.31
C ARG A 92 2.26 9.11 16.81
N ASP A 93 1.77 10.23 16.28
CA ASP A 93 2.11 11.55 16.81
C ASP A 93 1.52 11.73 18.22
N LYS A 94 2.36 12.10 19.19
CA LYS A 94 1.93 12.33 20.59
C LYS A 94 1.50 13.78 20.84
N ASN A 95 1.82 14.71 19.93
CA ASN A 95 1.50 16.13 20.06
C ASN A 95 0.53 16.60 18.97
N VAL A 96 -0.60 15.91 18.85
CA VAL A 96 -1.55 16.09 17.74
C VAL A 96 -2.20 17.48 17.71
N PHE A 97 -2.26 18.17 18.86
CA PHE A 97 -2.88 19.49 18.98
C PHE A 97 -1.96 20.64 18.57
N ASN A 98 -0.69 20.35 18.24
CA ASN A 98 0.30 21.35 17.84
C ASN A 98 0.99 20.96 16.54
N ILE A 99 0.20 20.71 15.50
CA ILE A 99 0.68 20.38 14.15
C ILE A 99 0.68 21.65 13.30
N GLU A 100 1.74 21.88 12.52
CA GLU A 100 1.78 22.97 11.53
C GLU A 100 0.69 22.75 10.45
N THR A 101 -0.04 23.80 10.07
CA THR A 101 -1.12 23.71 9.05
C THR A 101 -0.67 23.06 7.74
N ARG A 102 0.57 23.32 7.29
CA ARG A 102 1.14 22.67 6.11
C ARG A 102 1.15 21.16 6.27
N GLU A 103 1.56 20.69 7.43
CA GLU A 103 1.73 19.27 7.68
C GLU A 103 0.40 18.55 7.94
N GLU A 104 -0.55 19.24 8.53
CA GLU A 104 -1.93 18.76 8.66
C GLU A 104 -2.57 18.49 7.29
N ILE A 105 -2.44 19.44 6.35
CA ILE A 105 -2.93 19.27 4.97
C ILE A 105 -2.27 18.07 4.29
N ARG A 106 -0.95 17.89 4.45
CA ARG A 106 -0.24 16.73 3.90
C ARG A 106 -0.81 15.43 4.47
N ARG A 107 -1.03 15.35 5.78
CA ARG A 107 -1.60 14.16 6.44
C ARG A 107 -3.02 13.85 5.95
N TYR A 108 -3.86 14.86 5.70
CA TYR A 108 -5.18 14.64 5.08
C TYR A 108 -5.08 14.10 3.66
N PHE A 109 -4.17 14.60 2.82
CA PHE A 109 -3.94 14.01 1.49
C PHE A 109 -3.50 12.56 1.59
N THR A 110 -2.57 12.24 2.50
CA THR A 110 -2.14 10.86 2.74
C THR A 110 -3.29 9.99 3.27
N LEU A 111 -4.18 10.53 4.10
CA LEU A 111 -5.39 9.83 4.55
C LEU A 111 -6.33 9.53 3.38
N THR A 112 -6.60 10.49 2.50
CA THR A 112 -7.43 10.27 1.30
C THR A 112 -6.82 9.22 0.38
N MET A 113 -5.48 9.22 0.24
CA MET A 113 -4.75 8.16 -0.47
C MET A 113 -5.00 6.78 0.16
N TRP A 114 -4.92 6.65 1.49
CA TRP A 114 -5.25 5.39 2.18
C TRP A 114 -6.71 4.96 1.99
N ILE A 115 -7.65 5.89 2.05
CA ILE A 115 -9.08 5.61 1.81
C ILE A 115 -9.30 5.11 0.38
N SER A 116 -8.64 5.72 -0.61
CA SER A 116 -8.75 5.29 -1.99
C SER A 116 -8.20 3.86 -2.19
N ILE A 117 -7.07 3.52 -1.57
CA ILE A 117 -6.54 2.14 -1.55
C ILE A 117 -7.56 1.19 -0.91
N TYR A 118 -8.17 1.57 0.21
CA TYR A 118 -9.16 0.73 0.91
C TYR A 118 -10.39 0.45 0.05
N THR A 119 -10.82 1.40 -0.78
CA THR A 119 -11.97 1.22 -1.69
C THR A 119 -11.66 0.44 -2.95
N PHE A 120 -10.38 0.20 -3.25
CA PHE A 120 -9.96 -0.54 -4.43
C PHE A 120 -10.42 -2.00 -4.33
N ARG A 121 -11.11 -2.48 -5.37
CA ARG A 121 -11.65 -3.84 -5.48
C ARG A 121 -11.39 -4.39 -6.88
#